data_AF-J9W5W1-F1
#
_entry.id   AF-J9W5W1-F1
#
_cell.length_a   1.000
_cell.length_b   1.000
_cell.length_c   1.000
_cell.angle_alpha   90.00
_cell.angle_beta   90.00
_cell.angle_gamma   90.00
#
_symmetry.space_group_name_H-M   'P 1'
#
loop_
_entity.id
_entity.type
_entity.pdbx_description
1 polymer ?
#
loop_
_entity_poly.entity_id
_entity_poly.type
_entity_poly.pdbx_seq_one_letter_code
_entity_poly.pdbx_strand_id
1 'polypeptide(L)'
;MNRIKKILIITTSLVLLVGSYFLWTMVTFDEHAESYIQRDLNKNIRDHQYHKLRKMSNSAAYEWLRKANHVKLTFATDNQGSGNLYYYAARINHQYNFFVTFKVKSFIPSRFTLTRITYYPNYHPR
;
A
#
# COMPACT_ATOMS: atom_id res chain seq x y z
N MET A 1 -18.00 -42.30 12.80
CA MET A 1 -16.67 -41.71 12.57
C MET A 1 -15.95 -41.53 13.90
N ASN A 2 -14.82 -42.22 14.11
CA ASN A 2 -14.11 -42.25 15.39
C ASN A 2 -13.50 -40.88 15.74
N ARG A 3 -13.40 -40.56 17.03
CA ARG A 3 -12.93 -39.24 17.53
C ARG A 3 -11.63 -38.78 16.87
N ILE A 4 -10.68 -39.69 16.65
CA ILE A 4 -9.39 -39.41 16.00
C ILE A 4 -9.57 -38.87 14.57
N LYS A 5 -10.47 -39.47 13.77
CA LYS A 5 -10.76 -39.02 12.40
C LYS A 5 -11.38 -37.62 12.39
N LYS A 6 -12.27 -37.32 13.36
CA LYS A 6 -12.84 -35.98 13.53
C LYS A 6 -11.78 -34.93 13.84
N ILE A 7 -10.88 -35.24 14.78
CA ILE A 7 -9.79 -34.34 15.17
C ILE A 7 -8.86 -34.08 13.97
N LEU A 8 -8.47 -35.12 13.25
CA LEU A 8 -7.64 -35.00 12.04
C LEU A 8 -8.27 -34.08 10.98
N ILE A 9 -9.56 -34.28 10.69
CA ILE A 9 -10.28 -33.43 9.72
C ILE A 9 -10.28 -31.97 10.19
N ILE A 10 -10.62 -31.71 11.46
CA ILE A 10 -10.65 -30.34 12.00
C ILE A 10 -9.28 -29.69 11.92
N THR A 11 -8.22 -30.38 12.35
CA THR A 11 -6.86 -29.84 12.32
C THR A 11 -6.41 -29.54 10.90
N THR A 12 -6.62 -30.46 9.96
CA THR A 12 -6.26 -30.26 8.55
C THR A 12 -7.05 -29.11 7.94
N SER A 13 -8.35 -29.03 8.19
CA SER A 13 -9.18 -27.90 7.75
C SER A 13 -8.69 -26.58 8.32
N LEU A 14 -8.27 -26.54 9.58
CA LEU A 14 -7.74 -25.33 10.20
C LEU A 14 -6.43 -24.87 9.53
N VAL A 15 -5.51 -25.82 9.28
CA VAL A 15 -4.24 -25.54 8.59
C VAL A 15 -4.49 -25.02 7.17
N LEU A 16 -5.43 -25.62 6.44
CA LEU A 16 -5.81 -25.17 5.10
C LEU A 16 -6.39 -23.75 5.13
N LEU A 17 -7.31 -23.45 6.06
CA LEU A 17 -7.89 -22.12 6.19
C LEU A 17 -6.83 -21.05 6.49
N VAL A 18 -5.91 -21.34 7.42
CA VAL A 18 -4.81 -20.43 7.74
C VAL A 18 -3.91 -20.23 6.52
N GLY A 19 -3.53 -21.32 5.84
CA GLY A 19 -2.72 -21.25 4.62
C GLY A 19 -3.38 -20.45 3.51
N SER A 20 -4.67 -20.68 3.24
CA SER A 20 -5.45 -19.91 2.26
C SER A 20 -5.52 -18.43 2.60
N TYR A 21 -5.67 -18.08 3.88
CA TYR A 21 -5.65 -16.68 4.31
C TYR A 21 -4.30 -16.02 4.06
N PHE A 22 -3.19 -16.70 4.37
CA PHE A 22 -1.85 -16.18 4.08
C PHE A 22 -1.62 -16.00 2.58
N LEU A 23 -2.00 -16.98 1.76
CA LEU A 23 -1.88 -16.87 0.29
C LEU A 23 -2.69 -15.70 -0.27
N TRP A 24 -3.96 -15.58 0.15
CA TRP A 24 -4.81 -14.46 -0.22
C TRP A 24 -4.17 -13.12 0.14
N THR A 25 -3.64 -13.03 1.36
CA THR A 25 -3.00 -11.82 1.87
C THR A 25 -1.74 -11.46 1.07
N MET A 26 -0.95 -12.43 0.64
CA MET A 26 0.22 -12.19 -0.20
C MET A 26 -0.18 -11.73 -1.61
N VAL A 27 -1.16 -12.38 -2.24
CA VAL A 27 -1.61 -12.04 -3.60
C VAL A 27 -2.26 -10.66 -3.67
N THR A 28 -3.00 -10.28 -2.63
CA THR A 28 -3.73 -9.00 -2.59
C THR A 28 -2.96 -7.89 -1.87
N PHE A 29 -1.69 -8.11 -1.50
CA PHE A 29 -0.92 -7.17 -0.69
C PHE A 29 -0.82 -5.79 -1.35
N ASP A 30 -0.42 -5.74 -2.63
CA ASP A 30 -0.21 -4.48 -3.37
C ASP A 30 -1.52 -3.68 -3.47
N GLU A 31 -2.63 -4.36 -3.78
CA GLU A 31 -3.96 -3.74 -3.87
C GLU A 31 -4.41 -3.15 -2.52
N HIS A 32 -4.17 -3.86 -1.42
CA HIS A 32 -4.48 -3.37 -0.08
C HIS A 32 -3.63 -2.16 0.30
N ALA A 33 -2.33 -2.19 0.00
CA ALA A 33 -1.41 -1.10 0.25
C ALA A 33 -1.78 0.15 -0.57
N GLU A 34 -2.03 -0.01 -1.86
CA GLU A 34 -2.51 1.04 -2.77
C GLU A 34 -3.80 1.67 -2.24
N SER A 35 -4.81 0.84 -1.95
CA SER A 35 -6.11 1.28 -1.44
C SER A 35 -6.01 1.98 -0.09
N TYR A 36 -5.14 1.52 0.79
CA TYR A 36 -4.92 2.17 2.09
C TYR A 36 -4.27 3.54 1.92
N ILE A 37 -3.19 3.63 1.15
CA ILE A 37 -2.44 4.87 0.94
C ILE A 37 -3.30 5.89 0.19
N GLN A 38 -4.06 5.45 -0.81
CA GLN A 38 -5.02 6.32 -1.51
C GLN A 38 -6.04 6.91 -0.53
N ARG A 39 -6.61 6.09 0.35
CA ARG A 39 -7.56 6.56 1.37
C ARG A 39 -6.92 7.56 2.33
N ASP A 40 -5.70 7.28 2.79
CA ASP A 40 -4.98 8.19 3.69
C ASP A 40 -4.66 9.53 3.02
N LEU A 41 -4.19 9.52 1.76
CA LEU A 41 -3.95 10.74 0.99
C LEU A 41 -5.21 11.57 0.82
N ASN A 42 -6.30 10.94 0.37
CA ASN A 42 -7.58 11.63 0.19
C ASN A 42 -8.16 12.16 1.49
N LYS A 43 -7.99 11.43 2.60
CA LYS A 43 -8.36 11.92 3.93
C LYS A 43 -7.57 13.18 4.28
N ASN A 44 -6.24 13.17 4.11
CA ASN A 44 -5.41 14.32 4.43
C ASN A 44 -5.71 15.53 3.53
N ILE A 45 -6.04 15.31 2.25
CA ILE A 45 -6.48 16.37 1.32
C ILE A 45 -7.82 16.96 1.78
N ARG A 46 -8.84 16.12 1.97
CA ARG A 46 -10.19 16.54 2.36
C ARG A 46 -10.20 17.25 3.72
N ASP A 47 -9.45 16.74 4.68
CA ASP A 47 -9.38 17.28 6.04
C ASP A 47 -8.34 18.43 6.16
N HIS A 48 -7.84 18.95 5.02
CA HIS A 48 -6.89 20.05 4.91
C HIS A 48 -5.62 19.88 5.78
N GLN A 49 -5.18 18.64 5.97
CA GLN A 49 -4.01 18.27 6.78
C GLN A 49 -2.70 18.50 6.02
N TYR A 50 -2.51 19.70 5.49
CA TYR A 50 -1.38 20.03 4.60
C TYR A 50 -0.01 19.87 5.27
N HIS A 51 0.09 20.04 6.59
CA HIS A 51 1.31 19.75 7.34
C HIS A 51 1.71 18.26 7.23
N LYS A 52 0.74 17.34 7.24
CA LYS A 52 1.00 15.90 7.05
C LYS A 52 1.40 15.61 5.62
N LEU A 53 0.67 16.17 4.65
CA LEU A 53 1.03 16.07 3.22
C LEU A 53 2.48 16.55 2.99
N ARG A 54 2.87 17.69 3.58
CA ARG A 54 4.21 18.25 3.45
C ARG A 54 5.28 17.35 4.07
N LYS A 55 5.02 16.79 5.26
CA LYS A 55 5.96 15.90 5.95
C LYS A 55 6.25 14.63 5.16
N MET A 56 5.25 14.08 4.48
CA MET A 56 5.38 12.86 3.70
C MET A 56 5.65 13.07 2.22
N SER A 57 5.89 14.31 1.76
CA SER A 57 6.08 14.60 0.34
C SER A 57 7.34 15.44 0.10
N ASN A 58 8.00 15.23 -1.04
CA ASN A 58 8.95 16.25 -1.52
C ASN A 58 8.19 17.53 -1.96
N SER A 59 8.92 18.64 -2.19
CA SER A 59 8.28 19.91 -2.54
C SER A 59 7.38 19.83 -3.76
N ALA A 60 7.83 19.13 -4.81
CA ALA A 60 7.06 18.99 -6.05
C ALA A 60 5.78 18.16 -5.83
N ALA A 61 5.86 17.03 -5.12
CA ALA A 61 4.70 16.21 -4.81
C ALA A 61 3.71 16.96 -3.91
N TYR A 62 4.20 17.71 -2.93
CA TYR A 62 3.35 18.51 -2.05
C TYR A 62 2.53 19.55 -2.83
N GLU A 63 3.19 20.29 -3.72
CA GLU A 63 2.54 21.31 -4.56
C GLU A 63 1.48 20.70 -5.49
N TRP A 64 1.73 19.48 -5.96
CA TRP A 64 0.77 18.73 -6.77
C TRP A 64 -0.41 18.25 -5.91
N LEU A 65 -0.13 17.59 -4.78
CA LEU A 65 -1.14 16.99 -3.90
C LEU A 65 -2.05 18.04 -3.26
N ARG A 66 -1.52 19.20 -2.86
CA ARG A 66 -2.33 20.26 -2.22
C ARG A 66 -3.36 20.88 -3.17
N LYS A 67 -3.12 20.82 -4.48
CA LYS A 67 -4.00 21.33 -5.53
C LYS A 67 -5.01 20.29 -6.01
N ALA A 68 -4.80 19.02 -5.67
CA ALA A 68 -5.70 17.94 -6.05
C ALA A 68 -6.93 17.92 -5.13
N ASN A 69 -8.12 17.84 -5.71
CA ASN A 69 -9.37 17.61 -4.95
C ASN A 69 -9.49 16.16 -4.49
N HIS A 70 -9.01 15.24 -5.32
CA HIS A 70 -9.02 13.80 -5.08
C HIS A 70 -7.80 13.18 -5.75
N VAL A 71 -7.31 12.08 -5.18
CA VAL A 71 -6.16 11.31 -5.64
C VAL A 71 -6.61 9.88 -5.95
N LYS A 72 -6.37 9.46 -7.19
CA LYS A 72 -6.31 8.06 -7.60
C LYS A 72 -4.84 7.64 -7.67
N LEU A 73 -4.46 6.68 -6.85
CA LEU A 73 -3.12 6.10 -6.81
C LEU A 73 -3.16 4.75 -7.51
N THR A 74 -2.14 4.45 -8.31
CA THR A 74 -1.93 3.12 -8.88
C THR A 74 -0.45 2.78 -8.86
N PHE A 75 -0.07 1.63 -8.32
CA PHE A 75 1.30 1.14 -8.42
C PHE A 75 1.58 0.69 -9.86
N ALA A 76 2.69 1.16 -10.41
CA ALA A 76 3.05 0.98 -11.82
C ALA A 76 4.19 -0.02 -12.01
N THR A 77 4.80 -0.49 -10.93
CA THR A 77 5.92 -1.44 -10.91
C THR A 77 5.76 -2.42 -9.77
N ASP A 78 6.55 -3.48 -9.76
CA ASP A 78 6.74 -4.31 -8.58
C ASP A 78 7.44 -3.53 -7.45
N ASN A 79 7.35 -4.08 -6.23
CA ASN A 79 8.08 -3.57 -5.07
C ASN A 79 9.60 -3.65 -5.28
N GLN A 80 10.28 -2.51 -5.16
CA GLN A 80 11.75 -2.42 -5.22
C GLN A 80 12.38 -2.17 -3.84
N GLY A 81 11.58 -2.26 -2.78
CA GLY A 81 12.00 -2.09 -1.41
C GLY A 81 12.64 -3.36 -0.81
N SER A 82 13.06 -3.26 0.45
CA SER A 82 13.62 -4.38 1.19
C SER A 82 13.11 -4.41 2.64
N GLY A 83 12.99 -5.62 3.19
CA GLY A 83 12.44 -5.85 4.52
C GLY A 83 11.03 -5.26 4.66
N ASN A 84 10.84 -4.42 5.68
CA ASN A 84 9.55 -3.78 5.96
C ASN A 84 9.35 -2.45 5.21
N LEU A 85 10.28 -2.07 4.34
CA LEU A 85 10.20 -0.85 3.53
C LEU A 85 9.84 -1.23 2.10
N TYR A 86 8.78 -0.65 1.60
CA TYR A 86 8.24 -0.92 0.29
C TYR A 86 8.35 0.32 -0.58
N TYR A 87 8.73 0.13 -1.85
CA TYR A 87 8.98 1.21 -2.79
C TYR A 87 8.39 0.87 -4.16
N TYR A 88 7.49 1.72 -4.64
CA TYR A 88 6.83 1.55 -5.93
C TYR A 88 6.97 2.82 -6.76
N ALA A 89 7.25 2.67 -8.04
CA ALA A 89 6.84 3.71 -8.99
C ALA A 89 5.31 3.69 -9.06
N ALA A 90 4.70 4.86 -9.12
CA ALA A 90 3.28 5.02 -9.01
C ALA A 90 2.76 6.08 -9.96
N ARG A 91 1.50 5.90 -10.33
CA ARG A 91 0.69 6.85 -11.06
C ARG A 91 -0.25 7.56 -10.08
N ILE A 92 -0.30 8.89 -10.13
CA ILE A 92 -1.27 9.68 -9.37
C ILE A 92 -2.08 10.56 -10.35
N ASN A 93 -3.42 10.43 -10.36
CA ASN A 93 -4.35 11.05 -11.32
C ASN A 93 -3.79 11.15 -12.73
N HIS A 94 -3.43 10.00 -13.29
CA HIS A 94 -2.91 9.85 -14.63
C HIS A 94 -1.43 10.21 -14.86
N GLN A 95 -0.73 10.78 -13.89
CA GLN A 95 0.67 11.20 -14.00
C GLN A 95 1.64 10.14 -13.48
N TYR A 96 2.65 9.74 -14.27
CA TYR A 96 3.49 8.55 -14.07
C TYR A 96 4.81 8.75 -13.31
N ASN A 97 5.02 9.92 -12.71
CA ASN A 97 6.35 10.29 -12.18
C ASN A 97 6.38 10.36 -10.65
N PHE A 98 5.52 9.58 -10.00
CA PHE A 98 5.49 9.48 -8.56
C PHE A 98 6.20 8.23 -8.08
N PHE A 99 6.83 8.34 -6.93
CA PHE A 99 7.39 7.21 -6.20
C PHE A 99 6.82 7.22 -4.80
N VAL A 100 6.25 6.08 -4.40
CA VAL A 100 5.59 5.91 -3.10
C VAL A 100 6.42 4.95 -2.27
N THR A 101 6.79 5.42 -1.08
CA THR A 101 7.51 4.63 -0.09
C THR A 101 6.66 4.50 1.16
N PHE A 102 6.43 3.26 1.60
CA PHE A 102 5.68 3.00 2.82
C PHE A 102 6.32 1.88 3.64
N LYS A 103 5.93 1.82 4.92
CA LYS A 103 6.32 0.75 5.83
C LYS A 103 5.13 -0.11 6.19
N VAL A 104 5.36 -1.41 6.33
CA VAL A 104 4.40 -2.34 6.93
C VAL A 104 4.74 -2.50 8.40
N LYS A 105 3.75 -2.28 9.28
CA LYS A 105 3.96 -2.29 10.74
C LYS A 105 3.65 -3.63 11.42
N SER A 106 3.16 -4.62 10.68
CA SER A 106 2.64 -5.84 11.26
C SER A 106 2.98 -7.05 10.41
N PHE A 107 3.17 -8.19 11.09
CA PHE A 107 3.36 -9.50 10.46
C PHE A 107 2.20 -9.86 9.52
N ILE A 108 0.99 -9.45 9.89
CA ILE A 108 -0.19 -9.49 9.01
C ILE A 108 -0.30 -8.12 8.32
N PRO A 109 -0.07 -8.00 7.01
CA PRO A 109 0.03 -6.72 6.30
C PRO A 109 -1.33 -6.02 6.14
N SER A 110 -1.82 -5.48 7.24
CA SER A 110 -3.09 -4.77 7.35
C SER A 110 -2.91 -3.28 7.70
N ARG A 111 -1.69 -2.89 8.09
CA ARG A 111 -1.36 -1.53 8.52
C ARG A 111 -0.14 -1.03 7.80
N PHE A 112 -0.38 -0.09 6.90
CA PHE A 112 0.65 0.60 6.12
C PHE A 112 0.89 1.98 6.72
N THR A 113 2.12 2.46 6.64
CA THR A 113 2.46 3.84 7.02
C THR A 113 3.18 4.47 5.85
N LEU A 114 2.48 5.37 5.16
CA LEU A 114 3.08 6.19 4.11
C LEU A 114 4.24 6.98 4.73
N THR A 115 5.42 6.81 4.16
CA THR A 115 6.66 7.41 4.65
C THR A 115 7.10 8.55 3.74
N ARG A 116 7.01 8.36 2.42
CA ARG A 116 7.40 9.38 1.44
C ARG A 116 6.64 9.22 0.13
N ILE A 117 6.30 10.36 -0.47
CA ILE A 117 5.88 10.51 -1.86
C ILE A 117 6.84 11.47 -2.52
N THR A 118 7.41 11.04 -3.64
CA THR A 118 8.33 11.87 -4.42
C THR A 118 7.76 12.04 -5.81
N TYR A 119 7.68 13.28 -6.28
CA TYR A 119 7.30 13.60 -7.66
C TYR A 119 8.53 14.12 -8.40
N TYR A 120 8.81 13.54 -9.57
CA TYR A 120 9.89 13.97 -10.47
C TYR A 120 9.31 14.41 -11.81
N PRO A 121 8.97 15.70 -12.00
CA PRO A 121 8.26 16.15 -13.20
C PRO A 121 8.94 15.80 -14.53
N ASN A 122 10.27 15.65 -14.56
CA ASN A 122 11.05 15.34 -15.75
C ASN A 122 11.49 13.86 -15.84
N TYR A 123 10.97 12.98 -14.99
CA TYR A 123 11.27 11.55 -15.07
C TYR A 123 10.44 10.92 -16.18
N HIS A 124 11.09 10.36 -17.19
CA HIS A 124 10.47 9.55 -18.23
C HIS A 124 10.97 8.12 -18.04
N PRO A 125 10.12 7.16 -17.66
CA PRO A 125 10.50 5.75 -17.73
C PRO A 125 10.83 5.45 -19.19
N ARG A 126 12.06 4.99 -19.45
CA ARG A 126 12.52 4.57 -20.77
C ARG A 126 11.83 3.27 -21.19
#